data_AF-A0A7C6S967-F1
#
_entry.id   AF-A0A7C6S967-F1
#
_cell.length_a   1.000
_cell.length_b   1.000
_cell.length_c   1.000
_cell.angle_alpha   90.00
_cell.angle_beta   90.00
_cell.angle_gamma   90.00
#
_symmetry.space_group_name_H-M   'P 1'
#
loop_
_entity.id
_entity.type
_entity.pdbx_description
1 polymer ?
#
loop_
_entity_poly.entity_id
_entity_poly.type
_entity_poly.pdbx_seq_one_letter_code
_entity_poly.pdbx_strand_id
1 'polypeptide(L)'
;IVATPTGSTAYSLSAGGPIMNPQLHNIIITPICPHTLSSRSLVIPEEERVEIIVKADHDDIMLTCDGQQGFPLEAGDKIIVYRAPFRARLVRLCGQGFYQVLRTRFQEGTFSEDTKEQEFDCGRGKGGEESSEKQKAKTDIGINFYPGN
;
A
#
# COMPACT_ATOMS: atom_id res chain seq x y z
N ILE A 1 -5.25 -3.48 -2.75
CA ILE A 1 -4.30 -2.34 -2.82
C ILE A 1 -3.42 -2.53 -4.04
N VAL A 2 -3.20 -1.46 -4.80
CA VAL A 2 -2.10 -1.36 -5.77
C VAL A 2 -1.21 -0.22 -5.31
N ALA A 3 0.12 -0.41 -5.28
CA ALA A 3 1.05 0.53 -4.70
C ALA A 3 2.36 0.64 -5.49
N THR A 4 3.00 1.80 -5.40
CA THR A 4 4.38 2.03 -5.88
C THR A 4 5.40 1.57 -4.82
N PRO A 5 6.71 1.49 -5.12
CA PRO A 5 7.73 1.14 -4.14
C PRO A 5 7.80 2.15 -2.98
N THR A 6 7.46 3.42 -3.22
CA THR A 6 7.28 4.45 -2.16
C THR A 6 6.04 4.19 -1.31
N GLY A 7 4.93 3.73 -1.92
CA GLY A 7 3.72 3.32 -1.22
C GLY A 7 3.82 1.97 -0.48
N SER A 8 4.92 1.22 -0.68
CA SER A 8 5.13 -0.11 -0.09
C SER A 8 5.06 -0.10 1.44
N THR A 9 5.57 0.95 2.08
CA THR A 9 5.58 1.14 3.54
C THR A 9 4.33 1.80 4.10
N ALA A 10 3.32 2.09 3.26
CA ALA A 10 2.03 2.62 3.68
C ALA A 10 1.00 1.48 3.85
N TYR A 11 -0.27 1.67 3.46
CA TYR A 11 -1.33 0.66 3.54
C TYR A 11 -0.95 -0.72 2.95
N SER A 12 -0.06 -0.77 1.94
CA SER A 12 0.42 -2.04 1.38
C SER A 12 1.10 -2.90 2.46
N LEU A 13 1.96 -2.32 3.29
CA LEU A 13 2.62 -3.00 4.42
C LEU A 13 1.60 -3.56 5.42
N SER A 14 0.62 -2.75 5.82
CA SER A 14 -0.42 -3.13 6.78
C SER A 14 -1.27 -4.32 6.30
N ALA A 15 -1.39 -4.52 4.98
CA ALA A 15 -2.10 -5.65 4.37
C ALA A 15 -1.17 -6.84 4.03
N GLY A 16 0.08 -6.88 4.50
CA GLY A 16 1.03 -7.97 4.20
C GLY A 16 1.80 -7.79 2.88
N GLY A 17 2.00 -6.55 2.46
CA GLY A 17 2.85 -6.16 1.33
C GLY A 17 4.35 -6.19 1.66
N PRO A 18 5.22 -6.46 0.68
CA PRO A 18 6.67 -6.39 0.88
C PRO A 18 7.14 -4.94 1.02
N ILE A 19 8.10 -4.70 1.90
CA ILE A 19 8.85 -3.43 1.96
C ILE A 19 9.76 -3.36 0.74
N MET A 20 9.64 -2.31 -0.06
CA MET A 20 10.43 -2.10 -1.28
C MET A 20 11.28 -0.84 -1.16
N ASN A 21 12.48 -0.84 -1.77
CA ASN A 21 13.30 0.36 -1.86
C ASN A 21 12.64 1.35 -2.87
N PRO A 22 12.40 2.63 -2.51
CA PRO A 22 11.81 3.63 -3.41
C PRO A 22 12.55 3.88 -4.73
N GLN A 23 13.79 3.38 -4.89
CA GLN A 23 14.54 3.43 -6.15
C GLN A 23 14.14 2.33 -7.16
N LEU A 24 13.34 1.33 -6.75
CA LEU A 24 12.87 0.26 -7.63
C LEU A 24 11.75 0.75 -8.57
N HIS A 25 11.49 -0.01 -9.62
CA HIS A 25 10.65 0.36 -10.76
C HIS A 25 9.63 -0.76 -11.01
N ASN A 26 8.63 -0.81 -10.13
CA ASN A 26 7.70 -1.93 -9.99
C ASN A 26 6.32 -1.47 -9.53
N ILE A 27 5.30 -2.27 -9.82
CA ILE A 27 3.96 -2.15 -9.22
C ILE A 27 3.78 -3.30 -8.22
N ILE A 28 3.25 -3.00 -7.04
CA ILE A 28 2.92 -3.95 -5.98
C ILE A 28 1.41 -4.12 -5.94
N ILE A 29 0.91 -5.35 -5.89
CA ILE A 29 -0.50 -5.67 -5.71
C ILE A 29 -0.65 -6.50 -4.43
N THR A 30 -1.24 -5.90 -3.40
CA THR A 30 -1.52 -6.56 -2.12
C THR A 30 -3.03 -6.69 -1.92
N PRO A 31 -3.60 -7.91 -1.83
CA PRO A 31 -5.00 -8.12 -1.50
C PRO A 31 -5.25 -7.81 -0.01
N ILE A 32 -6.39 -7.20 0.31
CA ILE A 32 -6.83 -6.97 1.71
C ILE A 32 -7.72 -8.14 2.14
N CYS A 33 -7.50 -8.66 3.35
CA CYS A 33 -8.28 -9.75 3.99
C CYS A 33 -8.77 -10.88 3.05
N PRO A 34 -7.91 -11.42 2.16
CA PRO A 34 -8.36 -12.34 1.12
C PRO A 34 -8.88 -13.67 1.68
N HIS A 35 -10.03 -14.11 1.17
CA HIS A 35 -10.73 -15.31 1.64
C HIS A 35 -10.14 -16.64 1.12
N THR A 36 -9.01 -16.59 0.40
CA THR A 36 -8.29 -17.77 -0.13
C THR A 36 -6.88 -17.84 0.45
N LEU A 37 -6.53 -18.94 1.12
CA LEU A 37 -5.25 -19.11 1.86
C LEU A 37 -3.97 -19.00 1.00
N SER A 38 -4.06 -18.97 -0.33
CA SER A 38 -2.93 -18.92 -1.26
C SER A 38 -2.63 -17.54 -1.84
N SER A 39 -3.46 -16.53 -1.56
CA SER A 39 -3.28 -15.16 -2.04
C SER A 39 -2.04 -14.52 -1.39
N ARG A 40 -1.07 -14.13 -2.21
CA ARG A 40 0.14 -13.40 -1.79
C ARG A 40 0.14 -12.02 -2.45
N SER A 41 0.93 -11.10 -1.89
CA SER A 41 1.30 -9.88 -2.61
C SER A 41 2.10 -10.23 -3.86
N LEU A 42 1.73 -9.65 -5.00
CA LEU A 42 2.46 -9.77 -6.27
C LEU A 42 3.29 -8.50 -6.51
N VAL A 43 4.44 -8.66 -7.16
CA VAL A 43 5.30 -7.56 -7.63
C VAL A 43 5.58 -7.77 -9.12
N ILE A 44 5.28 -6.76 -9.93
CA ILE A 44 5.46 -6.77 -11.40
C ILE A 44 6.33 -5.58 -11.84
N PRO A 45 6.89 -5.56 -13.07
CA PRO A 45 7.53 -4.37 -13.66
C PRO A 45 6.59 -3.16 -13.70
N GLU A 46 7.12 -1.93 -13.76
CA GLU A 46 6.28 -0.73 -13.91
C GLU A 46 5.77 -0.50 -15.34
N GLU A 47 6.33 -1.23 -16.31
CA GLU A 47 5.93 -1.24 -17.71
C GLU A 47 4.61 -2.00 -17.96
N GLU A 48 4.27 -2.95 -17.10
CA GLU A 48 3.03 -3.74 -17.19
C GLU A 48 1.79 -2.92 -16.82
N ARG A 49 0.64 -3.32 -17.37
CA ARG A 49 -0.67 -2.73 -17.07
C ARG A 49 -1.53 -3.72 -16.31
N VAL A 50 -2.13 -3.25 -15.23
CA VAL A 50 -3.07 -4.00 -14.40
C VAL A 50 -4.48 -3.53 -14.73
N GLU A 51 -5.34 -4.42 -15.23
CA GLU A 51 -6.78 -4.16 -15.32
C GLU A 51 -7.48 -4.87 -14.16
N ILE A 52 -8.19 -4.10 -13.33
CA ILE A 52 -8.99 -4.60 -12.22
C ILE A 52 -10.45 -4.43 -12.60
N ILE A 53 -11.21 -5.54 -12.57
CA ILE A 53 -12.63 -5.58 -12.95
C ILE A 53 -13.47 -5.80 -11.69
N VAL A 54 -14.45 -4.93 -11.44
CA VAL A 54 -15.43 -5.10 -10.37
C VAL A 54 -16.41 -6.21 -10.73
N LYS A 55 -16.59 -7.20 -9.84
CA LYS A 55 -17.46 -8.37 -10.03
C LYS A 55 -18.47 -8.59 -8.90
N ALA A 56 -18.52 -7.70 -7.93
CA ALA A 56 -19.55 -7.70 -6.91
C ALA A 56 -20.83 -7.06 -7.45
N ASP A 57 -21.95 -7.56 -6.94
CA ASP A 57 -23.30 -7.14 -7.29
C ASP A 57 -23.87 -6.19 -6.20
N HIS A 58 -23.03 -5.30 -5.64
CA HIS A 58 -23.35 -4.41 -4.52
C HIS A 58 -22.65 -3.03 -4.61
N ASP A 59 -23.29 -1.99 -4.07
CA ASP A 59 -23.04 -0.58 -4.45
C ASP A 59 -22.06 0.19 -3.51
N ASP A 60 -21.52 -0.44 -2.47
CA ASP A 60 -20.64 0.18 -1.46
C ASP A 60 -19.13 0.10 -1.81
N ILE A 61 -18.80 -0.10 -3.07
CA ILE A 61 -17.43 -0.27 -3.56
C ILE A 61 -16.78 1.09 -3.84
N MET A 62 -15.69 1.39 -3.14
CA MET A 62 -15.00 2.68 -3.22
C MET A 62 -13.52 2.52 -3.64
N LEU A 63 -13.10 3.23 -4.69
CA LEU A 63 -11.70 3.43 -5.06
C LEU A 63 -11.12 4.65 -4.34
N THR A 64 -10.07 4.46 -3.53
CA THR A 64 -9.27 5.55 -2.97
C THR A 64 -7.86 5.56 -3.54
N CYS A 65 -7.34 6.75 -3.81
CA CYS A 65 -5.98 6.99 -4.30
C CYS A 65 -5.22 7.83 -3.27
N ASP A 66 -4.05 7.38 -2.82
CA ASP A 66 -3.20 8.08 -1.83
C ASP A 66 -3.95 8.67 -0.62
N GLY A 67 -4.93 7.92 -0.10
CA GLY A 67 -5.76 8.32 1.05
C GLY A 67 -6.72 9.50 0.81
N GLN A 68 -6.89 9.94 -0.44
CA GLN A 68 -7.81 11.01 -0.82
C GLN A 68 -9.27 10.51 -0.86
N GLN A 69 -10.20 11.45 -1.09
CA GLN A 69 -11.64 11.17 -1.21
C GLN A 69 -11.90 10.02 -2.19
N GLY A 70 -12.75 9.08 -1.78
CA GLY A 70 -13.08 7.91 -2.58
C GLY A 70 -14.02 8.22 -3.75
N PHE A 71 -13.81 7.51 -4.84
CA PHE A 71 -14.71 7.44 -5.99
C PHE A 71 -15.55 6.16 -5.88
N PRO A 72 -16.89 6.22 -5.99
CA PRO A 72 -17.71 5.02 -6.08
C PRO A 72 -17.43 4.26 -7.37
N LEU A 73 -17.67 2.95 -7.37
CA LEU A 73 -17.51 2.03 -8.50
C LEU A 73 -18.76 1.16 -8.64
N GLU A 74 -19.17 0.89 -9.89
CA GLU A 74 -20.33 0.07 -10.21
C GLU A 74 -19.95 -1.36 -10.64
N ALA A 75 -20.91 -2.28 -10.64
CA ALA A 75 -20.71 -3.66 -11.08
C ALA A 75 -20.27 -3.72 -12.56
N GLY A 76 -19.08 -4.28 -12.82
CA GLY A 76 -18.48 -4.35 -14.15
C GLY A 76 -17.48 -3.23 -14.48
N ASP A 77 -17.25 -2.26 -13.58
CA ASP A 77 -16.26 -1.21 -13.77
C ASP A 77 -14.83 -1.73 -13.98
N LYS A 78 -14.03 -0.95 -14.71
CA LYS A 78 -12.65 -1.27 -15.06
C LYS A 78 -11.65 -0.21 -14.59
N ILE A 79 -10.88 -0.54 -13.57
CA ILE A 79 -9.78 0.29 -13.06
C ILE A 79 -8.50 -0.15 -13.75
N ILE A 80 -7.90 0.72 -14.57
CA ILE A 80 -6.65 0.44 -15.29
C ILE A 80 -5.49 1.18 -14.62
N VAL A 81 -4.55 0.44 -14.05
CA VAL A 81 -3.36 0.98 -13.37
C VAL A 81 -2.11 0.69 -14.21
N TYR A 82 -1.30 1.74 -14.45
CA TYR A 82 -0.07 1.71 -15.24
C TYR A 82 0.84 2.87 -14.81
N ARG A 83 2.13 2.82 -15.17
CA ARG A 83 3.05 3.92 -14.87
C ARG A 83 2.70 5.20 -15.61
N ALA A 84 2.51 6.30 -14.87
CA ALA A 84 2.35 7.64 -15.42
C ALA A 84 3.57 8.06 -16.28
N PRO A 85 3.39 8.92 -17.31
CA PRO A 85 4.49 9.42 -18.13
C PRO A 85 5.40 10.43 -17.41
N PHE A 86 5.03 10.84 -16.20
CA PHE A 86 5.79 11.73 -15.32
C PHE A 86 6.08 11.05 -13.98
N ARG A 87 7.21 11.40 -13.34
CA ARG A 87 7.61 10.93 -12.02
C ARG A 87 7.62 12.07 -11.01
N ALA A 88 7.11 11.83 -9.80
CA ALA A 88 7.16 12.80 -8.71
C ALA A 88 8.61 13.12 -8.30
N ARG A 89 8.93 14.41 -8.13
CA ARG A 89 10.27 14.89 -7.73
C ARG A 89 10.29 15.21 -6.24
N LEU A 90 10.75 14.27 -5.43
CA LEU A 90 10.86 14.44 -3.98
C LEU A 90 12.22 15.03 -3.60
N VAL A 91 12.22 16.05 -2.73
CA VAL A 91 13.44 16.61 -2.14
C VAL A 91 13.77 15.83 -0.86
N ARG A 92 15.02 15.39 -0.72
CA ARG A 92 15.52 14.70 0.48
C ARG A 92 16.51 15.60 1.20
N LEU A 93 16.25 15.93 2.47
CA LEU A 93 17.22 16.59 3.33
C LEU A 93 18.37 15.62 3.68
N CYS A 94 19.59 16.13 3.76
CA CYS A 94 20.77 15.33 4.08
C CYS A 94 20.71 14.79 5.52
N GLY A 95 21.24 13.57 5.74
CA GLY A 95 21.47 13.02 7.09
C GLY A 95 20.75 11.72 7.43
N GLN A 96 19.74 11.29 6.67
CA GLN A 96 19.04 10.01 6.93
C GLN A 96 18.87 9.15 5.67
N GLY A 97 19.39 7.93 5.68
CA GLY A 97 19.23 6.91 4.61
C GLY A 97 17.89 6.17 4.65
N PHE A 98 17.46 5.51 3.56
CA PHE A 98 16.16 4.82 3.52
C PHE A 98 16.06 3.71 4.59
N TYR A 99 17.03 2.80 4.63
CA TYR A 99 17.07 1.72 5.63
C TYR A 99 17.27 2.23 7.06
N GLN A 100 17.82 3.44 7.25
CA GLN A 100 17.95 4.08 8.56
C GLN A 100 16.58 4.58 9.05
N VAL A 101 15.83 5.32 8.21
CA VAL A 101 14.45 5.73 8.52
C VAL A 101 13.55 4.51 8.77
N LEU A 102 13.67 3.47 7.92
CA LEU A 102 12.95 2.22 8.09
C LEU A 102 13.29 1.56 9.43
N ARG A 103 14.58 1.43 9.76
CA ARG A 103 15.02 0.84 11.03
C ARG A 103 14.48 1.61 12.22
N THR A 104 14.58 2.94 12.24
CA THR A 104 14.01 3.79 13.30
C THR A 104 12.50 3.54 13.44
N ARG A 105 11.73 3.65 12.35
CA ARG A 105 10.26 3.51 12.36
C ARG A 105 9.74 2.14 12.80
N PHE A 106 10.54 1.08 12.65
CA PHE A 106 10.18 -0.27 13.10
C PHE A 106 10.73 -0.58 14.49
N GLN A 107 11.91 -0.06 14.87
CA GLN A 107 12.47 -0.24 16.22
C GLN A 107 11.79 0.63 17.28
N GLU A 108 11.08 1.69 16.90
CA GLU A 108 10.16 2.45 17.76
C GLU A 108 9.06 1.56 18.42
N GLY A 109 8.88 0.30 17.95
CA GLY A 109 8.04 -0.72 18.58
C GLY A 109 8.75 -1.77 19.45
N THR A 110 10.09 -1.74 19.58
CA THR A 110 10.87 -2.75 20.31
C THR A 110 11.94 -2.13 21.22
N PHE A 111 11.67 -2.06 22.52
CA PHE A 111 12.60 -1.51 23.51
C PHE A 111 13.68 -2.50 23.94
N SER A 112 14.94 -2.18 23.64
CA SER A 112 16.12 -2.58 24.42
C SER A 112 17.27 -1.60 24.17
N GLU A 113 18.01 -1.28 25.23
CA GLU A 113 19.05 -0.24 25.34
C GLU A 113 20.34 -0.61 24.54
N ASP A 114 21.33 0.27 24.27
CA ASP A 114 21.49 1.69 24.63
C ASP A 114 22.41 2.41 23.60
N THR A 115 22.33 3.74 23.52
CA THR A 115 23.44 4.73 23.46
C THR A 115 22.92 6.10 23.00
N LYS A 116 23.26 7.12 23.77
CA LYS A 116 22.92 8.56 23.67
C LYS A 116 23.44 9.19 22.36
N GLU A 117 22.96 10.33 21.84
CA GLU A 117 22.20 11.48 22.37
C GLU A 117 21.60 12.25 21.13
N GLN A 118 20.70 13.25 21.11
CA GLN A 118 20.11 14.22 22.05
C GLN A 118 18.57 14.35 21.89
N GLU A 119 17.94 15.23 22.66
CA GLU A 119 16.48 15.46 22.77
C GLU A 119 15.89 16.36 21.67
N PHE A 120 14.59 16.20 21.37
CA PHE A 120 13.64 17.31 21.13
C PHE A 120 12.18 16.82 21.29
N ASP A 121 11.32 17.61 21.94
CA ASP A 121 9.93 17.25 22.30
C ASP A 121 8.88 17.81 21.30
N CYS A 122 7.80 17.05 21.07
CA CYS A 122 6.46 17.62 20.90
C CYS A 122 5.31 16.60 21.10
N GLY A 123 4.63 16.68 22.25
CA GLY A 123 3.16 16.77 22.32
C GLY A 123 2.26 15.58 21.89
N ARG A 124 1.64 14.91 22.88
CA ARG A 124 0.64 13.82 22.77
C ARG A 124 -0.62 14.12 21.92
N GLY A 125 -1.17 13.04 21.33
CA GLY A 125 -2.60 12.83 21.01
C GLY A 125 -3.03 11.37 21.31
N LYS A 126 -4.33 11.05 21.41
CA LYS A 126 -4.86 9.72 21.80
C LYS A 126 -6.15 9.33 21.05
N GLY A 127 -6.38 8.01 20.91
CA GLY A 127 -7.67 7.39 20.58
C GLY A 127 -7.79 6.94 19.10
N GLY A 128 -8.45 5.84 18.77
CA GLY A 128 -9.17 4.85 19.61
C GLY A 128 -9.29 3.48 18.94
N GLU A 129 -10.02 2.56 19.56
CA GLU A 129 -10.30 1.21 19.04
C GLU A 129 -11.39 1.24 17.95
N GLU A 130 -11.45 0.24 17.07
CA GLU A 130 -12.71 -0.51 16.93
C GLU A 130 -12.60 -1.94 16.40
N SER A 131 -13.67 -2.66 16.72
CA SER A 131 -13.98 -4.08 16.61
C SER A 131 -13.88 -4.73 15.22
N SER A 132 -13.77 -6.05 15.21
CA SER A 132 -13.83 -6.90 14.01
C SER A 132 -15.24 -7.42 13.70
N GLU A 133 -15.59 -7.55 12.42
CA GLU A 133 -16.68 -8.41 11.96
C GLU A 133 -16.19 -9.36 10.84
N LYS A 134 -16.78 -10.56 10.74
CA LYS A 134 -16.37 -11.61 9.81
C LYS A 134 -17.48 -11.95 8.82
N GLN A 135 -17.37 -11.43 7.60
CA GLN A 135 -18.17 -11.90 6.47
C GLN A 135 -17.42 -12.96 5.64
N LYS A 136 -18.19 -13.79 4.93
CA LYS A 136 -17.75 -14.99 4.23
C LYS A 136 -17.72 -14.71 2.72
N ALA A 137 -16.79 -13.87 2.28
CA ALA A 137 -16.88 -13.28 0.95
C ALA A 137 -16.57 -14.26 -0.19
N LYS A 138 -17.12 -13.88 -1.34
CA LYS A 138 -16.81 -14.35 -2.70
C LYS A 138 -15.50 -13.64 -3.13
N THR A 139 -15.00 -13.89 -4.34
CA THR A 139 -13.88 -13.09 -4.87
C THR A 139 -14.44 -12.02 -5.81
N ASP A 140 -14.75 -10.87 -5.24
CA ASP A 140 -15.57 -9.81 -5.85
C ASP A 140 -14.81 -8.94 -6.88
N ILE A 141 -13.58 -9.34 -7.22
CA ILE A 141 -12.67 -8.62 -8.11
C ILE A 141 -11.99 -9.60 -9.07
N GLY A 142 -11.91 -9.23 -10.35
CA GLY A 142 -10.98 -9.83 -11.32
C GLY A 142 -9.73 -8.98 -11.49
N ILE A 143 -8.58 -9.60 -11.76
CA ILE A 143 -7.33 -8.89 -12.09
C ILE A 143 -6.72 -9.54 -13.34
N ASN A 144 -6.49 -8.75 -14.38
CA ASN A 144 -5.78 -9.12 -15.60
C ASN A 144 -4.46 -8.36 -15.71
N PHE A 145 -3.47 -8.97 -16.36
CA PHE A 145 -2.14 -8.41 -16.57
C PHE A 145 -1.86 -8.32 -18.07
N TYR A 146 -1.29 -7.20 -18.50
CA TYR A 146 -0.88 -6.97 -19.88
C TYR A 146 0.57 -6.49 -19.92
N PRO A 147 1.41 -7.02 -20.83
CA PRO A 147 2.77 -6.55 -21.00
C PRO A 147 2.79 -5.07 -21.43
N GLY A 148 3.93 -4.40 -21.18
CA GLY A 148 4.19 -3.07 -21.71
C GLY A 148 4.29 -3.05 -23.25
N ASN A 149 3.95 -1.91 -23.84
CA ASN A 149 4.23 -1.56 -25.23
C ASN A 149 5.55 -0.79 -25.33
#